data_AF-A0A1N7KJ67-F1
#
_entry.id   AF-A0A1N7KJ67-F1
#
_cell.length_a   1.000
_cell.length_b   1.000
_cell.length_c   1.000
_cell.angle_alpha   90.00
_cell.angle_beta   90.00
_cell.angle_gamma   90.00
#
_symmetry.space_group_name_H-M   'P 1'
#
loop_
_entity.id
_entity.type
_entity.pdbx_description
1 polymer ?
#
loop_
_entity_poly.entity_id
_entity_poly.type
_entity_poly.pdbx_seq_one_letter_code
_entity_poly.pdbx_strand_id
1 'polypeptide(L)'
;MFVFARYPSASLFVGGYEYEERQPHPLVAMDFDTEAEAREACRWLEGLGENGLILRVESTPEGELQVAVSTGSEVVCEGEVWKDEMWRIFMEYYRQGEAVLFAVPVGGTVWPDTLSPLSGEAVQIPEEARN
;
A
#
# COMPACT_ATOMS: atom_id res chain seq x y z
N MET A 1 1.53 -25.09 2.78
CA MET A 1 0.21 -24.65 2.28
C MET A 1 -0.05 -23.30 2.92
N PHE A 2 0.06 -22.21 2.16
CA PHE A 2 -0.24 -20.88 2.67
C PHE A 2 -1.75 -20.71 2.73
N VAL A 3 -2.25 -20.25 3.88
CA VAL A 3 -3.66 -19.91 4.03
C VAL A 3 -3.86 -18.56 3.35
N PHE A 4 -4.85 -18.49 2.46
CA PHE A 4 -5.26 -17.25 1.82
C PHE A 4 -5.98 -16.37 2.84
N ALA A 5 -5.56 -15.10 2.94
CA ALA A 5 -6.16 -14.10 3.82
C ALA A 5 -6.82 -12.98 2.99
N ARG A 6 -7.97 -12.49 3.47
CA ARG A 6 -8.69 -11.34 2.91
C ARG A 6 -9.05 -10.37 4.01
N TYR A 7 -8.85 -9.08 3.76
CA TYR A 7 -9.13 -7.99 4.69
C TYR A 7 -10.00 -6.91 4.01
N PRO A 8 -11.27 -7.23 3.68
CA PRO A 8 -12.16 -6.30 2.97
C PRO A 8 -12.64 -5.14 3.86
N SER A 9 -12.47 -5.23 5.19
CA SER A 9 -12.77 -4.16 6.14
C SER A 9 -11.61 -3.18 6.33
N ALA A 10 -10.40 -3.54 5.90
CA ALA A 10 -9.25 -2.65 6.01
C ALA A 10 -9.36 -1.52 4.99
N SER A 11 -8.95 -0.32 5.40
CA SER A 11 -8.93 0.84 4.52
C SER A 11 -7.56 0.96 3.85
N LEU A 12 -7.55 1.21 2.54
CA LEU A 12 -6.31 1.47 1.81
C LEU A 12 -5.99 2.95 1.77
N PHE A 13 -4.75 3.27 2.07
CA PHE A 13 -4.20 4.62 1.95
C PHE A 13 -2.98 4.59 1.03
N VAL A 14 -2.90 5.57 0.15
CA VAL A 14 -1.69 5.85 -0.64
C VAL A 14 -1.26 7.25 -0.30
N GLY A 15 -0.01 7.41 0.12
CA GLY A 15 0.50 8.73 0.48
C GLY A 15 2.01 8.82 0.41
N GLY A 16 2.50 10.05 0.26
CA GLY A 16 3.84 10.41 0.69
C GLY A 16 3.83 10.88 2.14
N TYR A 17 4.99 11.19 2.68
CA TYR A 17 5.09 12.06 3.85
C TYR A 17 5.32 13.48 3.35
N GLU A 18 4.86 14.50 4.09
CA GLU A 18 5.23 15.87 3.74
C GLU A 18 6.77 15.99 3.76
N TYR A 19 7.35 16.82 2.89
CA TYR A 19 8.81 16.97 2.73
C TYR A 19 9.56 17.21 4.06
N GLU A 20 8.86 17.76 5.06
CA GLU A 20 9.37 18.08 6.40
C GLU A 20 9.40 16.86 7.36
N GLU A 21 8.68 15.78 7.06
CA GLU A 21 8.43 14.64 7.97
C GLU A 21 9.49 13.53 7.94
N ARG A 22 10.58 13.71 7.18
CA ARG A 22 11.80 12.87 7.20
C ARG A 22 11.63 11.37 6.90
N GLN A 23 10.55 10.95 6.26
CA GLN A 23 10.47 9.61 5.65
C GLN A 23 10.35 9.74 4.12
N PRO A 24 11.43 9.54 3.35
CA PRO A 24 11.49 9.91 1.94
C PRO A 24 10.81 8.89 1.02
N HIS A 25 10.17 7.86 1.56
CA HIS A 25 9.69 6.72 0.78
C HIS A 25 8.19 6.81 0.55
N PRO A 26 7.71 6.64 -0.70
CA PRO A 26 6.29 6.54 -0.99
C PRO A 26 5.67 5.39 -0.21
N LEU A 27 4.48 5.58 0.35
CA LEU A 27 3.84 4.65 1.28
C LEU A 27 2.48 4.19 0.76
N VAL A 28 2.21 2.89 0.92
CA VAL A 28 0.85 2.34 0.88
C VAL A 28 0.57 1.67 2.21
N ALA A 29 -0.61 1.95 2.78
CA ALA A 29 -1.03 1.42 4.06
C ALA A 29 -2.34 0.63 3.92
N MET A 30 -2.41 -0.51 4.60
CA MET A 30 -3.65 -1.24 4.86
C MET A 30 -4.00 -1.05 6.33
N ASP A 31 -4.87 -0.07 6.61
CA ASP A 31 -5.24 0.35 7.97
C ASP A 31 -6.36 -0.51 8.54
N PHE A 32 -6.20 -0.87 9.81
CA PHE A 32 -7.14 -1.69 10.55
C PHE A 32 -7.75 -0.91 11.71
N ASP A 33 -8.98 -1.28 12.06
CA ASP A 33 -9.67 -0.73 13.23
C ASP A 33 -9.07 -1.27 14.54
N THR A 34 -8.48 -2.47 14.52
CA THR A 34 -7.98 -3.16 15.71
C THR A 34 -6.54 -3.63 15.58
N GLU A 35 -5.80 -3.53 16.69
CA GLU A 35 -4.44 -4.05 16.79
C GLU A 35 -4.36 -5.57 16.57
N ALA A 36 -5.42 -6.31 16.96
CA ALA A 36 -5.44 -7.77 16.81
C ALA A 36 -5.41 -8.16 15.32
N GLU A 37 -6.25 -7.54 14.49
CA GLU A 37 -6.30 -7.78 13.04
C GLU A 37 -5.03 -7.32 12.35
N ALA A 38 -4.53 -6.12 12.69
CA ALA A 38 -3.26 -5.61 12.18
C ALA A 38 -2.09 -6.58 12.47
N ARG A 39 -1.99 -7.09 13.69
CA ARG A 39 -0.93 -8.06 14.06
C ARG A 39 -1.09 -9.39 13.34
N GLU A 40 -2.31 -9.86 13.11
CA GLU A 40 -2.56 -11.06 12.32
C GLU A 40 -2.11 -10.86 10.86
N ALA A 41 -2.48 -9.73 10.27
CA ALA A 41 -2.05 -9.35 8.92
C ALA A 41 -0.52 -9.25 8.83
N CYS A 42 0.16 -8.59 9.76
CA CYS A 42 1.63 -8.52 9.79
C CYS A 42 2.29 -9.91 9.78
N ARG A 43 1.86 -10.83 10.65
CA ARG A 43 2.42 -12.19 10.70
C ARG A 43 2.18 -12.96 9.42
N TRP A 44 1.03 -12.75 8.78
CA TRP A 44 0.72 -13.36 7.50
C TRP A 44 1.63 -12.81 6.40
N LEU A 45 1.83 -11.48 6.35
CA LEU A 45 2.72 -10.80 5.40
C LEU A 45 4.17 -11.27 5.54
N GLU A 46 4.69 -11.38 6.77
CA GLU A 46 6.02 -11.94 7.06
C GLU A 46 6.20 -13.34 6.46
N GLY A 47 5.15 -14.15 6.46
CA GLY A 47 5.16 -15.50 5.91
C GLY A 47 5.24 -15.55 4.37
N LEU A 48 4.82 -14.49 3.68
CA LEU A 48 4.79 -14.44 2.21
C LEU A 48 6.17 -14.18 1.58
N GLY A 49 7.08 -13.54 2.33
CA GLY A 49 8.39 -13.12 1.85
C GLY A 49 8.35 -11.88 0.93
N GLU A 50 9.54 -11.42 0.49
CA GLU A 50 9.74 -10.12 -0.17
C GLU A 50 8.96 -9.89 -1.48
N ASN A 51 8.55 -10.96 -2.16
CA ASN A 51 7.83 -10.89 -3.45
C ASN A 51 6.41 -11.46 -3.37
N GLY A 52 5.86 -11.58 -2.17
CA GLY A 52 4.55 -12.17 -1.96
C GLY A 52 3.39 -11.24 -2.29
N LEU A 53 3.61 -9.92 -2.23
CA LEU A 53 2.60 -8.91 -2.45
C LEU A 53 2.77 -8.24 -3.81
N ILE A 54 1.64 -7.86 -4.39
CA ILE A 54 1.55 -7.05 -5.60
C ILE A 54 0.60 -5.91 -5.30
N LEU A 55 1.08 -4.68 -5.51
CA LEU A 55 0.30 -3.46 -5.45
C LEU A 55 -0.08 -3.04 -6.87
N ARG A 56 -1.38 -2.94 -7.13
CA ARG A 56 -1.91 -2.36 -8.37
C ARG A 56 -2.64 -1.07 -8.06
N VAL A 57 -2.37 -0.04 -8.85
CA VAL A 57 -3.04 1.27 -8.75
C VAL A 57 -3.53 1.63 -10.13
N GLU A 58 -4.84 1.79 -10.32
CA GLU A 58 -5.47 2.08 -11.62
C GLU A 58 -6.30 3.36 -11.51
N SER A 59 -6.44 4.11 -12.60
CA SER A 59 -7.37 5.25 -12.63
C SER A 59 -8.81 4.76 -12.75
N THR A 60 -9.73 5.34 -11.97
CA THR A 60 -11.16 5.18 -12.18
C THR A 60 -11.66 6.11 -13.29
N PRO A 61 -12.79 5.80 -13.95
CA PRO A 61 -13.42 6.71 -14.92
C PRO A 61 -13.74 8.11 -14.36
N GLU A 62 -13.99 8.19 -13.05
CA GLU A 62 -14.29 9.41 -12.31
C GLU A 62 -13.05 10.27 -12.05
N GLY A 63 -11.85 9.72 -12.27
CA GLY A 63 -10.57 10.40 -12.13
C GLY A 63 -9.84 10.09 -10.82
N GLU A 64 -10.40 9.24 -9.96
CA GLU A 64 -9.77 8.77 -8.72
C GLU A 64 -8.88 7.54 -8.97
N LEU A 65 -8.39 6.90 -7.90
CA LEU A 65 -7.54 5.71 -7.96
C LEU A 65 -8.26 4.50 -7.38
N GLN A 66 -8.31 3.41 -8.12
CA GLN A 66 -8.57 2.09 -7.57
C GLN A 66 -7.25 1.45 -7.16
N VAL A 67 -7.12 1.12 -5.88
CA VAL A 67 -5.93 0.46 -5.32
C VAL A 67 -6.29 -0.97 -4.95
N ALA A 68 -5.43 -1.91 -5.29
CA ALA A 68 -5.59 -3.31 -4.93
C ALA A 68 -4.25 -3.91 -4.47
N VAL A 69 -4.28 -4.58 -3.32
CA VAL A 69 -3.18 -5.37 -2.78
C VAL A 69 -3.53 -6.84 -2.99
N SER A 70 -2.63 -7.57 -3.63
CA SER A 70 -2.86 -8.96 -4.05
C SER A 70 -1.69 -9.87 -3.70
N THR A 71 -1.96 -11.17 -3.60
CA THR A 71 -0.93 -12.22 -3.60
C THR A 71 -1.13 -13.10 -4.82
N GLY A 72 -0.27 -12.98 -5.82
CA GLY A 72 -0.47 -13.65 -7.11
C GLY A 72 -1.73 -13.16 -7.82
N SER A 73 -2.73 -14.05 -7.98
CA SER A 73 -4.02 -13.73 -8.61
C SER A 73 -5.11 -13.32 -7.62
N GLU A 74 -4.87 -13.47 -6.32
CA GLU A 74 -5.90 -13.27 -5.31
C GLU A 74 -5.82 -11.88 -4.68
N VAL A 75 -6.95 -11.16 -4.69
CA VAL A 75 -7.08 -9.84 -4.04
C VAL A 75 -7.27 -10.02 -2.54
N VAL A 76 -6.39 -9.37 -1.78
CA VAL A 76 -6.33 -9.37 -0.32
C VAL A 76 -7.16 -8.22 0.24
N CYS A 77 -6.96 -7.03 -0.33
CA CYS A 77 -7.61 -5.79 0.03
C CYS A 77 -7.68 -4.89 -1.21
N GLU A 78 -8.77 -4.15 -1.37
CA GLU A 78 -8.93 -3.17 -2.44
C GLU A 78 -9.78 -1.99 -1.94
N GLY A 79 -9.57 -0.82 -2.52
CA GLY A 79 -10.26 0.40 -2.11
C GLY A 79 -10.01 1.55 -3.08
N GLU A 80 -10.91 2.53 -3.06
CA GLU A 80 -10.77 3.77 -3.81
C GLU A 80 -9.98 4.79 -2.99
N VAL A 81 -9.01 5.45 -3.61
CA VAL A 81 -8.16 6.49 -3.02
C VAL A 81 -8.22 7.72 -3.91
N TRP A 82 -8.25 8.90 -3.31
CA TRP A 82 -8.34 10.14 -4.06
C TRP A 82 -7.03 10.55 -4.72
N LYS A 83 -7.10 11.16 -5.91
CA LYS A 83 -5.95 11.79 -6.57
C LYS A 83 -5.68 13.19 -6.02
N ASP A 84 -5.24 13.25 -4.78
CA ASP A 84 -4.97 14.50 -4.07
C ASP A 84 -3.46 14.88 -4.06
N GLU A 85 -3.09 15.80 -3.16
CA GLU A 85 -1.70 16.22 -2.97
C GLU A 85 -0.79 15.07 -2.52
N MET A 86 -1.31 14.13 -1.72
CA MET A 86 -0.54 13.00 -1.20
C MET A 86 -0.18 12.02 -2.30
N TRP A 87 -1.09 11.82 -3.27
CA TRP A 87 -0.79 11.06 -4.48
C TRP A 87 0.33 11.72 -5.31
N ARG A 88 0.33 13.05 -5.43
CA ARG A 88 1.38 13.77 -6.17
C ARG A 88 2.75 13.60 -5.52
N ILE A 89 2.81 13.72 -4.19
CA ILE A 89 4.04 13.50 -3.42
C ILE A 89 4.50 12.05 -3.57
N PHE A 90 3.60 11.08 -3.43
CA PHE A 90 3.89 9.66 -3.66
C PHE A 90 4.54 9.44 -5.04
N MET A 91 3.93 9.99 -6.09
CA MET A 91 4.42 9.85 -7.46
C MET A 91 5.75 10.56 -7.70
N GLU A 92 6.01 11.68 -7.04
CA GLU A 92 7.28 12.41 -7.11
C GLU A 92 8.43 11.52 -6.62
N TYR A 93 8.33 10.94 -5.42
CA TYR A 93 9.37 10.07 -4.87
C TYR A 93 9.46 8.74 -5.63
N TYR A 94 8.33 8.14 -6.00
CA TYR A 94 8.32 6.91 -6.80
C TYR A 94 9.07 7.09 -8.13
N ARG A 95 8.91 8.24 -8.80
CA ARG A 95 9.63 8.56 -10.06
C ARG A 95 11.13 8.79 -9.86
N GLN A 96 11.58 9.13 -8.65
CA GLN A 96 13.00 9.23 -8.32
C GLN A 96 13.66 7.87 -8.09
N GLY A 97 12.87 6.78 -8.07
CA GLY A 97 13.35 5.42 -7.85
C GLY A 97 13.36 5.02 -6.37
N GLU A 98 12.67 5.76 -5.51
CA GLU A 98 12.51 5.40 -4.10
C GLU A 98 11.69 4.12 -3.95
N ALA A 99 12.06 3.30 -2.97
CA ALA A 99 11.32 2.08 -2.65
C ALA A 99 9.94 2.44 -2.08
N VAL A 100 8.88 1.80 -2.59
CA VAL A 100 7.55 1.93 -1.99
C VAL A 100 7.52 1.09 -0.72
N LEU A 101 7.11 1.68 0.40
CA LEU A 101 6.87 0.97 1.64
C LEU A 101 5.41 0.53 1.71
N PHE A 102 5.20 -0.67 2.22
CA PHE A 102 3.91 -1.17 2.65
C PHE A 102 3.83 -1.13 4.17
N ALA A 103 2.74 -0.60 4.70
CA ALA A 103 2.50 -0.48 6.13
C ALA A 103 1.18 -1.15 6.54
N VAL A 104 1.14 -1.56 7.80
CA VAL A 104 -0.06 -2.03 8.47
C VAL A 104 -0.29 -1.15 9.72
N PRO A 105 -0.97 0.01 9.57
CA PRO A 105 -1.34 0.85 10.70
C PRO A 105 -2.60 0.37 11.43
N VAL A 106 -2.83 0.98 12.61
CA VAL A 106 -4.09 0.87 13.36
C VAL A 106 -4.63 2.28 13.59
N GLY A 107 -5.84 2.55 13.11
CA GLY A 107 -6.47 3.87 13.20
C GLY A 107 -5.57 5.00 12.65
N GLY A 108 -4.87 4.75 11.55
CA GLY A 108 -3.97 5.70 10.90
C GLY A 108 -2.60 5.87 11.57
N THR A 109 -2.31 5.18 12.67
CA THR A 109 -0.99 5.23 13.31
C THR A 109 -0.08 4.14 12.74
N VAL A 110 0.94 4.57 11.98
CA VAL A 110 1.96 3.67 11.42
C VAL A 110 3.01 3.33 12.48
N TRP A 111 3.28 2.04 12.67
CA TRP A 111 4.36 1.58 13.54
C TRP A 111 5.61 1.24 12.73
N PRO A 112 6.82 1.66 13.16
CA PRO A 112 8.03 1.45 12.37
C PRO A 112 8.36 -0.01 12.07
N ASP A 113 7.93 -0.94 12.92
CA ASP A 113 8.13 -2.39 12.78
C ASP A 113 7.15 -3.05 11.79
N THR A 114 6.13 -2.32 11.31
CA THR A 114 5.19 -2.83 10.29
C THR A 114 5.52 -2.35 8.87
N LEU A 115 6.60 -1.59 8.70
CA LEU A 115 7.09 -1.11 7.40
C LEU A 115 7.87 -2.19 6.67
N SER A 116 7.39 -2.58 5.50
CA SER A 116 8.06 -3.53 4.61
C SER A 116 8.26 -2.93 3.22
N PRO A 117 9.48 -2.92 2.66
CA PRO A 117 9.67 -2.45 1.29
C PRO A 117 9.01 -3.40 0.30
N LEU A 118 8.28 -2.85 -0.66
CA LEU A 118 7.82 -3.56 -1.85
C LEU A 118 8.93 -3.59 -2.88
N SER A 119 9.12 -4.72 -3.55
CA SER A 119 10.00 -4.78 -4.71
C SER A 119 9.44 -3.90 -5.85
N GLY A 120 10.31 -3.34 -6.68
CA GLY A 120 9.86 -2.48 -7.78
C GLY A 120 8.93 -3.19 -8.77
N GLU A 121 9.08 -4.50 -8.95
CA GLU A 121 8.21 -5.32 -9.80
C GLU A 121 6.83 -5.59 -9.16
N ALA A 122 6.74 -5.48 -7.83
CA ALA A 122 5.48 -5.61 -7.12
C ALA A 122 4.58 -4.39 -7.28
N VAL A 123 5.12 -3.22 -7.66
CA VAL A 123 4.38 -1.96 -7.78
C VAL A 123 3.98 -1.72 -9.25
N GLN A 124 2.69 -1.82 -9.52
CA GLN A 124 2.13 -1.75 -10.87
C GLN A 124 1.25 -0.51 -11.00
N ILE A 125 1.82 0.56 -11.55
CA ILE A 125 1.15 1.86 -11.78
C ILE A 125 1.20 2.17 -13.29
N PRO A 126 0.11 1.94 -14.03
CA PRO A 126 0.02 2.20 -15.46
C PRO A 126 -0.01 3.70 -15.73
N GLU A 127 0.28 4.13 -16.96
CA GLU A 127 0.50 5.54 -17.30
C GLU A 127 -0.71 6.43 -16.99
N GLU A 128 -1.92 5.89 -17.16
CA GLU A 128 -3.19 6.56 -16.93
C GLU A 128 -3.40 6.91 -15.45
N ALA A 129 -2.83 6.15 -14.53
CA ALA A 129 -2.91 6.39 -13.08
C ALA A 129 -1.94 7.48 -12.62
N ARG A 130 -0.85 7.72 -13.36
CA ARG A 130 0.28 8.54 -12.91
C ARG A 130 0.02 10.05 -12.88
N ASN A 131 -1.03 10.52 -13.55
CA ASN A 131 -1.35 11.94 -13.74
C ASN A 131 -2.60 12.34 -12.97
#